data_AF-A0A432U537-F1
#
_entry.id   AF-A0A432U537-F1
#
_cell.length_a   1.000
_cell.length_b   1.000
_cell.length_c   1.000
_cell.angle_alpha   90.00
_cell.angle_beta   90.00
_cell.angle_gamma   90.00
#
_symmetry.space_group_name_H-M   'P 1'
#
loop_
_entity.id
_entity.type
_entity.pdbx_description
1 polymer ?
#
loop_
_entity_poly.entity_id
_entity_poly.type
_entity_poly.pdbx_seq_one_letter_code
_entity_poly.pdbx_strand_id
1 'polypeptide(L)'
;NGEPTVELDRDASHLNAMYQVVTGAPYPYDDDPYHIVVDGREVPRHIAKNFSSFMQGSKSPKGAAHSVINHYKRKTLEVKDPDEEDIKNYEEYVEFKNEVKPTDIAKAILDKHPKVANYYNRGKAYGDLISCWESDIVFEVVMELTKRGIPCLTVYDSFIVPLQYKDLVDSMKDITPYVDRRGILKEILK
;
A
#
# COMPACT_ATOMS: atom_id res chain seq x y z
N ASN A 1 18.92 -19.61 -15.60
CA ASN A 1 19.16 -20.07 -16.99
C ASN A 1 19.94 -19.05 -17.82
N GLY A 2 20.41 -17.93 -17.25
CA GLY A 2 21.15 -16.90 -18.00
C GLY A 2 20.25 -15.91 -18.73
N GLU A 3 18.93 -16.10 -18.68
CA GLU A 3 17.95 -15.18 -19.26
C GLU A 3 17.81 -13.91 -18.40
N PRO A 4 17.56 -12.75 -19.01
CA PRO A 4 17.29 -11.52 -18.28
C PRO A 4 16.03 -11.64 -17.44
N THR A 5 16.03 -10.97 -16.29
CA THR A 5 14.88 -10.89 -15.38
C THR A 5 14.32 -9.48 -15.33
N VAL A 6 13.06 -9.37 -14.95
CA VAL A 6 12.37 -8.10 -14.65
C VAL A 6 11.73 -8.21 -13.28
N GLU A 7 11.75 -7.10 -12.53
CA GLU A 7 11.02 -6.94 -11.28
C GLU A 7 9.74 -6.17 -11.55
N LEU A 8 8.61 -6.69 -11.05
CA LEU A 8 7.28 -6.13 -11.26
C LEU A 8 6.58 -5.96 -9.92
N ASP A 9 6.29 -4.72 -9.54
CA ASP A 9 5.60 -4.38 -8.31
C ASP A 9 4.08 -4.47 -8.46
N ARG A 10 3.37 -4.78 -7.38
CA ARG A 10 1.92 -4.62 -7.32
C ARG A 10 1.54 -3.16 -7.21
N ASP A 11 0.48 -2.77 -7.92
CA ASP A 11 0.00 -1.40 -7.87
C ASP A 11 -0.72 -1.16 -6.54
N ALA A 12 -0.34 -0.09 -5.83
CA ALA A 12 -0.94 0.32 -4.56
C ALA A 12 -1.20 -0.85 -3.59
N SER A 13 -0.21 -1.76 -3.46
CA SER A 13 -0.37 -3.11 -2.93
C SER A 13 -1.25 -3.22 -1.67
N HIS A 14 -0.96 -2.47 -0.60
CA HIS A 14 -1.76 -2.54 0.63
C HIS A 14 -3.23 -2.15 0.43
N LEU A 15 -3.50 -1.07 -0.31
CA LEU A 15 -4.86 -0.60 -0.54
C LEU A 15 -5.61 -1.62 -1.41
N ASN A 16 -4.98 -2.07 -2.50
CA ASN A 16 -5.58 -3.09 -3.36
C ASN A 16 -5.80 -4.42 -2.61
N ALA A 17 -4.89 -4.81 -1.72
CA ALA A 17 -5.08 -5.98 -0.88
C ALA A 17 -6.34 -5.85 -0.01
N MET A 18 -6.56 -4.71 0.65
CA MET A 18 -7.79 -4.48 1.39
C MET A 18 -9.03 -4.53 0.49
N TYR A 19 -9.01 -3.88 -0.68
CA TYR A 19 -10.15 -3.90 -1.61
C TYR A 19 -10.45 -5.33 -2.08
N GLN A 20 -9.43 -6.10 -2.46
CA GLN A 20 -9.59 -7.47 -2.93
C GLN A 20 -10.16 -8.38 -1.87
N VAL A 21 -9.70 -8.24 -0.62
CA VAL A 21 -10.22 -9.03 0.50
C VAL A 21 -11.66 -8.63 0.86
N VAL A 22 -11.95 -7.33 0.94
CA VAL A 22 -13.25 -6.84 1.42
C VAL A 22 -14.33 -6.91 0.35
N THR A 23 -13.96 -6.72 -0.92
CA THR A 23 -14.91 -6.56 -2.03
C THR A 23 -14.80 -7.65 -3.10
N GLY A 24 -13.76 -8.48 -3.05
CA GLY A 24 -13.48 -9.50 -4.08
C GLY A 24 -12.79 -8.97 -5.33
N ALA A 25 -12.51 -7.65 -5.41
CA ALA A 25 -11.90 -7.00 -6.57
C ALA A 25 -10.93 -5.88 -6.12
N PRO A 26 -9.94 -5.50 -6.94
CA PRO A 26 -9.07 -4.36 -6.64
C PRO A 26 -9.84 -3.03 -6.62
N TYR A 27 -9.14 -1.95 -6.29
CA TYR A 27 -9.69 -0.59 -6.36
C TYR A 27 -10.33 -0.35 -7.75
N PRO A 28 -11.62 0.04 -7.81
CA PRO A 28 -12.42 -0.13 -9.02
C PRO A 28 -12.36 1.06 -10.00
N TYR A 29 -11.59 2.10 -9.69
CA TYR A 29 -11.55 3.33 -10.46
C TYR A 29 -10.22 3.46 -11.22
N ASP A 30 -10.29 4.06 -12.40
CA ASP A 30 -9.16 4.33 -13.29
C ASP A 30 -8.48 5.67 -12.91
N ASP A 31 -8.16 5.83 -11.62
CA ASP A 31 -7.43 6.96 -11.07
C ASP A 31 -6.39 6.49 -10.04
N ASP A 32 -5.43 7.35 -9.70
CA ASP A 32 -4.46 7.01 -8.66
C ASP A 32 -5.20 6.91 -7.31
N PRO A 33 -5.15 5.75 -6.63
CA PRO A 33 -5.82 5.61 -5.35
C PRO A 33 -5.28 6.57 -4.28
N TYR A 34 -4.06 7.10 -4.45
CA TYR A 34 -3.47 8.11 -3.57
C TYR A 34 -3.69 9.55 -4.03
N HIS A 35 -4.46 9.80 -5.10
CA HIS A 35 -4.86 11.15 -5.48
C HIS A 35 -5.91 11.66 -4.49
N ILE A 36 -5.48 12.52 -3.57
CA ILE A 36 -6.29 13.08 -2.48
C ILE A 36 -6.33 14.60 -2.64
N VAL A 37 -7.52 15.19 -2.48
CA VAL A 37 -7.73 16.64 -2.50
C VAL A 37 -8.36 17.08 -1.19
N VAL A 38 -7.79 18.09 -0.54
CA VAL A 38 -8.32 18.70 0.69
C VAL A 38 -8.50 20.19 0.46
N ASP A 39 -9.71 20.70 0.65
CA ASP A 39 -10.06 22.12 0.47
C ASP A 39 -9.59 22.70 -0.88
N GLY A 40 -9.70 21.90 -1.95
CA GLY A 40 -9.28 22.27 -3.31
C GLY A 40 -7.77 22.20 -3.58
N ARG A 41 -6.96 21.74 -2.61
CA ARG A 41 -5.53 21.52 -2.77
C ARG A 41 -5.23 20.04 -2.95
N GLU A 42 -4.44 19.73 -3.97
CA GLU A 42 -3.94 18.38 -4.19
C GLU A 42 -2.86 18.05 -3.16
N VAL A 43 -3.02 16.91 -2.47
CA VAL A 43 -2.02 16.39 -1.53
C VAL A 43 -0.93 15.68 -2.33
N PRO A 44 0.35 16.04 -2.15
CA PRO A 44 1.46 15.32 -2.78
C PRO A 44 1.36 13.81 -2.54
N ARG A 45 1.54 13.02 -3.60
CA ARG A 45 1.28 11.57 -3.59
C ARG A 45 2.04 10.83 -2.48
N HIS A 46 3.30 11.18 -2.22
CA HIS A 46 4.10 10.54 -1.17
C HIS A 46 3.54 10.79 0.23
N ILE A 47 2.94 11.97 0.46
CA ILE A 47 2.23 12.31 1.71
C ILE A 47 0.98 11.44 1.82
N ALA A 48 0.10 11.44 0.80
CA ALA A 48 -1.12 10.64 0.80
C ALA A 48 -0.84 9.13 0.99
N LYS A 49 0.20 8.61 0.31
CA LYS A 49 0.68 7.23 0.47
C LYS A 49 1.14 6.96 1.90
N ASN A 50 1.96 7.82 2.49
CA ASN A 50 2.43 7.65 3.86
C ASN A 50 1.27 7.67 4.87
N PHE A 51 0.31 8.59 4.73
CA PHE A 51 -0.90 8.59 5.57
C PHE A 51 -1.67 7.28 5.45
N SER A 52 -1.94 6.83 4.22
CA SER A 52 -2.63 5.57 3.97
C SER A 52 -1.90 4.39 4.62
N SER A 53 -0.58 4.26 4.45
CA SER A 53 0.21 3.20 5.08
C SER A 53 0.17 3.27 6.61
N PHE A 54 0.43 4.44 7.21
CA PHE A 54 0.43 4.56 8.68
C PHE A 54 -0.96 4.36 9.31
N MET A 55 -2.03 4.72 8.60
CA MET A 55 -3.41 4.51 9.06
C MET A 55 -3.75 3.03 9.25
N GLN A 56 -3.08 2.09 8.56
CA GLN A 56 -3.36 0.65 8.68
C GLN A 56 -3.07 0.14 10.10
N GLY A 57 -1.95 0.56 10.70
CA GLY A 57 -1.52 0.14 12.04
C GLY A 57 -1.82 1.14 13.16
N SER A 58 -2.35 2.32 12.84
CA SER A 58 -2.67 3.38 13.79
C SER A 58 -3.95 3.07 14.59
N LYS A 59 -4.18 3.74 15.72
CA LYS A 59 -5.47 3.69 16.47
C LYS A 59 -6.38 4.89 16.20
N SER A 60 -5.90 5.90 15.48
CA SER A 60 -6.66 7.12 15.20
C SER A 60 -5.99 7.96 14.10
N PRO A 61 -6.75 8.78 13.34
CA PRO A 61 -6.19 9.72 12.36
C PRO A 61 -5.08 10.60 12.92
N LYS A 62 -5.21 11.06 14.17
CA LYS A 62 -4.18 11.86 14.86
C LYS A 62 -2.91 11.06 15.12
N GLY A 63 -3.05 9.79 15.51
CA GLY A 63 -1.92 8.88 15.69
C GLY A 63 -1.17 8.63 14.39
N ALA A 64 -1.89 8.42 13.29
CA ALA A 64 -1.30 8.29 11.95
C ALA A 64 -0.53 9.55 11.54
N ALA A 65 -1.12 10.75 11.73
CA ALA A 65 -0.46 12.03 11.46
C ALA A 65 0.86 12.20 12.22
N HIS A 66 0.92 11.80 13.49
CA HIS A 66 2.17 11.80 14.26
C HIS A 66 3.19 10.80 13.72
N SER A 67 2.76 9.61 13.29
CA SER A 67 3.66 8.63 12.66
C SER A 67 4.24 9.14 11.35
N VAL A 68 3.45 9.82 10.52
CA VAL A 68 3.90 10.42 9.25
C VAL A 68 5.00 11.46 9.48
N ILE A 69 4.79 12.42 10.39
CA ILE A 69 5.83 13.43 10.67
C ILE A 69 7.11 12.79 11.24
N ASN A 70 6.97 11.78 12.10
CA ASN A 70 8.13 11.08 12.66
C ASN A 70 8.87 10.26 11.59
N HIS A 71 8.15 9.72 10.60
CA HIS A 71 8.75 9.00 9.49
C HIS A 71 9.66 9.90 8.66
N TYR A 72 9.17 11.06 8.21
CA TYR A 72 10.01 12.01 7.48
C TYR A 72 11.19 12.50 8.33
N LYS A 73 10.97 12.85 9.59
CA LYS A 73 12.05 13.28 10.49
C LYS A 73 13.14 12.22 10.65
N ARG A 74 12.76 10.95 10.82
CA ARG A 74 13.74 9.85 10.96
C ARG A 74 14.59 9.70 9.73
N LYS A 75 13.98 9.70 8.54
CA LYS A 75 14.67 9.54 7.28
C LYS A 75 15.60 10.70 6.93
N THR A 76 15.25 11.91 7.37
CA THR A 76 15.99 13.12 6.97
C THR A 76 16.90 13.67 8.07
N LEU A 77 16.46 13.71 9.33
CA LEU A 77 17.17 14.39 10.42
C LEU A 77 17.96 13.44 11.33
N GLU A 78 17.58 12.16 11.36
CA GLU A 78 18.20 11.15 12.25
C GLU A 78 19.17 10.23 11.51
N VAL A 79 19.26 10.34 10.17
CA VAL A 79 20.22 9.62 9.31
C VAL A 79 21.45 10.49 9.06
N LYS A 80 22.65 9.88 9.07
CA LYS A 80 23.93 10.60 8.94
C LYS A 80 24.12 11.24 7.55
N ASP A 81 23.61 10.58 6.52
CA ASP A 81 23.70 10.99 5.12
C ASP A 81 22.36 10.65 4.44
N PRO A 82 21.32 11.49 4.63
CA PRO A 82 19.98 11.21 4.12
C PRO A 82 19.94 11.37 2.60
N ASP A 83 19.17 10.52 1.93
CA ASP A 83 18.97 10.61 0.48
C ASP A 83 18.35 11.97 0.09
N GLU A 84 18.77 12.54 -1.05
CA GLU A 84 18.26 13.82 -1.55
C GLU A 84 16.72 13.83 -1.68
N GLU A 85 16.15 12.68 -2.08
CA GLU A 85 14.70 12.51 -2.18
C GLU A 85 14.01 12.59 -0.81
N ASP A 86 14.60 11.99 0.24
CA ASP A 86 14.05 12.05 1.60
C ASP A 86 14.14 13.47 2.19
N ILE A 87 15.18 14.25 1.85
CA ILE A 87 15.27 15.68 2.19
C ILE A 87 14.12 16.45 1.55
N LYS A 88 13.98 16.33 0.22
CA LYS A 88 12.94 17.02 -0.56
C LYS A 88 11.53 16.68 -0.05
N ASN A 89 11.26 15.39 0.18
CA ASN A 89 9.96 14.93 0.66
C ASN A 89 9.65 15.47 2.06
N TYR A 90 10.65 15.60 2.94
CA TYR A 90 10.45 16.20 4.26
C TYR A 90 10.15 17.70 4.18
N GLU A 91 10.89 18.45 3.37
CA GLU A 91 10.66 19.89 3.14
C GLU A 91 9.24 20.13 2.61
N GLU A 92 8.85 19.40 1.56
CA GLU A 92 7.50 19.48 0.98
C GLU A 92 6.41 19.16 2.01
N TYR A 93 6.60 18.13 2.85
CA TYR A 93 5.65 17.82 3.92
C TYR A 93 5.57 18.94 4.98
N VAL A 94 6.69 19.54 5.35
CA VAL A 94 6.75 20.64 6.33
C VAL A 94 6.03 21.88 5.81
N GLU A 95 6.18 22.20 4.53
CA GLU A 95 5.45 23.29 3.88
C GLU A 95 3.95 22.98 3.80
N PHE A 96 3.60 21.80 3.27
CA PHE A 96 2.21 21.41 3.02
C PHE A 96 1.36 21.35 4.31
N LYS A 97 1.92 20.82 5.41
CA LYS A 97 1.17 20.69 6.68
C LYS A 97 0.84 22.04 7.33
N ASN A 98 1.48 23.14 6.92
CA ASN A 98 1.14 24.49 7.41
C ASN A 98 -0.14 25.01 6.76
N GLU A 99 -0.46 24.51 5.57
CA GLU A 99 -1.63 24.92 4.80
C GLU A 99 -2.81 23.97 5.00
N VAL A 100 -2.53 22.66 5.06
CA VAL A 100 -3.53 21.61 5.21
C VAL A 100 -3.31 20.86 6.51
N LYS A 101 -4.35 20.71 7.34
CA LYS A 101 -4.20 19.96 8.59
C LYS A 101 -3.98 18.49 8.29
N PRO A 102 -2.98 17.85 8.92
CA PRO A 102 -2.72 16.40 8.80
C PRO A 102 -3.95 15.50 9.00
N THR A 103 -4.86 15.87 9.90
CA THR A 103 -6.08 15.10 10.16
C THR A 103 -7.09 15.17 9.03
N ASP A 104 -7.09 16.25 8.25
CA ASP A 104 -8.02 16.44 7.13
C ASP A 104 -7.58 15.58 5.93
N ILE A 105 -6.27 15.37 5.75
CA ILE A 105 -5.72 14.39 4.80
C ILE A 105 -6.20 12.97 5.16
N ALA A 106 -6.04 12.57 6.43
CA ALA A 106 -6.48 11.26 6.89
C ALA A 106 -8.00 11.07 6.70
N LYS A 107 -8.80 12.11 6.94
CA LYS A 107 -10.24 12.07 6.69
C LYS A 107 -10.55 11.93 5.19
N ALA A 108 -9.90 12.72 4.33
CA ALA A 108 -10.10 12.65 2.89
C ALA A 108 -9.75 11.27 2.30
N ILE A 109 -8.75 10.57 2.85
CA ILE A 109 -8.45 9.17 2.50
C ILE A 109 -9.61 8.23 2.85
N LEU A 110 -10.19 8.37 4.05
CA LEU A 110 -11.36 7.57 4.46
C LEU A 110 -12.58 7.86 3.56
N ASP A 111 -12.79 9.13 3.21
CA ASP A 111 -13.89 9.57 2.36
C ASP A 111 -13.72 9.08 0.90
N LYS A 112 -12.49 9.06 0.37
CA LYS A 112 -12.18 8.49 -0.96
C LYS A 112 -12.37 6.97 -1.00
N HIS A 113 -12.13 6.28 0.11
CA HIS A 113 -12.15 4.82 0.16
C HIS A 113 -13.21 4.23 1.10
N PRO A 114 -14.51 4.52 0.88
CA PRO A 114 -15.56 4.18 1.84
C PRO A 114 -15.71 2.67 2.07
N LYS A 115 -15.39 1.84 1.07
CA LYS A 115 -15.49 0.37 1.18
C LYS A 115 -14.47 -0.25 2.15
N VAL A 116 -13.30 0.37 2.30
CA VAL A 116 -12.21 -0.11 3.17
C VAL A 116 -11.91 0.84 4.34
N ALA A 117 -12.59 1.99 4.41
CA ALA A 117 -12.41 2.99 5.46
C ALA A 117 -12.48 2.41 6.88
N ASN A 118 -13.42 1.49 7.10
CA ASN A 118 -13.64 0.86 8.40
C ASN A 118 -12.50 -0.06 8.86
N TYR A 119 -11.54 -0.40 7.98
CA TYR A 119 -10.39 -1.27 8.26
C TYR A 119 -9.16 -0.45 8.70
N TYR A 120 -9.14 0.85 8.43
CA TYR A 120 -8.11 1.75 8.94
C TYR A 120 -8.29 2.05 10.43
N ASN A 121 -7.18 2.46 11.05
CA ASN A 121 -7.11 3.00 12.40
C ASN A 121 -7.58 2.03 13.52
N ARG A 122 -7.47 0.71 13.30
CA ARG A 122 -7.83 -0.35 14.26
C ARG A 122 -6.68 -0.86 15.14
N GLY A 123 -5.53 -0.20 15.05
CA GLY A 123 -4.32 -0.51 15.81
C GLY A 123 -3.42 -1.54 15.13
N LYS A 124 -2.25 -1.75 15.73
CA LYS A 124 -1.16 -2.52 15.12
C LYS A 124 -1.56 -3.93 14.70
N ALA A 125 -2.28 -4.67 15.54
CA ALA A 125 -2.69 -6.04 15.23
C ALA A 125 -3.53 -6.12 13.94
N TYR A 126 -4.33 -5.09 13.67
CA TYR A 126 -5.13 -5.01 12.45
C TYR A 126 -4.29 -4.57 11.25
N GLY A 127 -3.29 -3.71 11.46
CA GLY A 127 -2.28 -3.40 10.44
C GLY A 127 -1.49 -4.66 10.03
N ASP A 128 -1.04 -5.46 11.00
CA ASP A 128 -0.32 -6.72 10.74
C ASP A 128 -1.21 -7.71 9.95
N LEU A 129 -2.53 -7.70 10.20
CA LEU A 129 -3.51 -8.47 9.43
C LEU A 129 -3.62 -7.99 7.97
N ILE A 130 -3.62 -6.67 7.71
CA ILE A 130 -3.62 -6.13 6.34
C ILE A 130 -2.34 -6.56 5.60
N SER A 131 -1.18 -6.53 6.25
CA SER A 131 0.07 -7.04 5.67
C SER A 131 0.01 -8.56 5.40
N CYS A 132 -0.70 -9.31 6.25
CA CYS A 132 -0.96 -10.73 6.03
C CYS A 132 -1.84 -10.96 4.78
N TRP A 133 -2.82 -10.09 4.51
CA TRP A 133 -3.64 -10.17 3.29
C TRP A 133 -2.84 -9.93 2.02
N GLU A 134 -1.99 -8.91 2.03
CA GLU A 134 -1.06 -8.66 0.92
C GLU A 134 -0.16 -9.87 0.64
N SER A 135 0.44 -10.44 1.69
CA SER A 135 1.30 -11.61 1.56
C SER A 135 0.56 -12.82 0.99
N ASP A 136 -0.69 -13.05 1.40
CA ASP A 136 -1.52 -14.13 0.85
C ASP A 136 -1.82 -13.91 -0.64
N ILE A 137 -2.13 -12.67 -1.06
CA ILE A 137 -2.42 -12.39 -2.47
C ILE A 137 -1.15 -12.56 -3.31
N VAL A 138 0.01 -12.08 -2.83
CA VAL A 138 1.31 -12.34 -3.47
C VAL A 138 1.53 -13.84 -3.62
N PHE A 139 1.21 -14.62 -2.60
CA PHE A 139 1.33 -16.07 -2.63
C PHE A 139 0.41 -16.72 -3.68
N GLU A 140 -0.82 -16.24 -3.88
CA GLU A 140 -1.71 -16.74 -4.95
C GLU A 140 -1.12 -16.49 -6.34
N VAL A 141 -0.49 -15.33 -6.57
CA VAL A 141 0.22 -15.04 -7.84
C VAL A 141 1.37 -16.03 -8.03
N VAL A 142 2.19 -16.25 -6.99
CA VAL A 142 3.31 -17.21 -7.03
C VAL A 142 2.83 -18.64 -7.29
N MET A 143 1.73 -19.05 -6.67
CA MET A 143 1.14 -20.36 -6.90
C MET A 143 0.72 -20.54 -8.36
N GLU A 144 0.14 -19.51 -8.96
CA GLU A 144 -0.27 -19.57 -10.37
C GLU A 144 0.93 -19.64 -11.32
N LEU A 145 2.00 -18.88 -11.04
CA LEU A 145 3.26 -19.00 -11.78
C LEU A 145 3.89 -20.39 -11.62
N THR A 146 3.88 -20.94 -10.40
CA THR A 146 4.43 -22.26 -10.09
C THR A 146 3.70 -23.37 -10.84
N LYS A 147 2.35 -23.32 -10.91
CA LYS A 147 1.56 -24.28 -11.70
C LYS A 147 1.92 -24.27 -13.18
N ARG A 148 2.36 -23.12 -13.70
CA ARG A 148 2.78 -22.93 -15.09
C ARG A 148 4.27 -23.27 -15.30
N GLY A 149 4.97 -23.73 -14.27
CA GLY A 149 6.41 -24.01 -14.31
C GLY A 149 7.28 -22.76 -14.46
N ILE A 150 6.75 -21.59 -14.11
CA ILE A 150 7.45 -20.31 -14.23
C ILE A 150 8.19 -20.04 -12.92
N PRO A 151 9.53 -19.92 -12.95
CA PRO A 151 10.28 -19.53 -11.75
C PRO A 151 9.98 -18.08 -11.39
N CYS A 152 9.73 -17.83 -10.11
CA CYS A 152 9.47 -16.51 -9.55
C CYS A 152 10.18 -16.37 -8.21
N LEU A 153 10.85 -15.25 -8.00
CA LEU A 153 11.35 -14.82 -6.69
C LEU A 153 10.56 -13.59 -6.27
N THR A 154 10.05 -13.56 -5.04
CA THR A 154 9.30 -12.41 -4.52
C THR A 154 10.13 -11.61 -3.54
N VAL A 155 10.08 -10.27 -3.64
CA VAL A 155 10.63 -9.34 -2.64
C VAL A 155 9.47 -8.46 -2.18
N TYR A 156 8.91 -8.77 -1.00
CA TYR A 156 7.66 -8.17 -0.53
C TYR A 156 6.51 -8.36 -1.54
N ASP A 157 6.03 -7.29 -2.15
CA ASP A 157 4.98 -7.23 -3.16
C ASP A 157 5.49 -7.22 -4.61
N SER A 158 6.80 -7.33 -4.81
CA SER A 158 7.43 -7.42 -6.13
C SER A 158 7.65 -8.86 -6.59
N PHE A 159 7.59 -9.06 -7.91
CA PHE A 159 7.83 -10.35 -8.57
C PHE A 159 9.00 -10.25 -9.52
N ILE A 160 10.06 -10.99 -9.24
CA ILE A 160 11.22 -11.14 -10.13
C ILE A 160 11.02 -12.40 -10.97
N VAL A 161 10.82 -12.21 -12.28
CA VAL A 161 10.55 -13.27 -13.25
C VAL A 161 11.44 -13.14 -14.49
N PRO A 162 11.63 -14.21 -15.29
CA PRO A 162 12.24 -14.09 -16.60
C PRO A 162 11.48 -13.10 -17.50
N LEU A 163 12.21 -12.26 -18.23
CA LEU A 163 11.65 -11.14 -19.01
C LEU A 163 10.52 -11.56 -19.98
N GLN A 164 10.62 -12.77 -20.56
CA GLN A 164 9.60 -13.32 -21.45
C GLN A 164 8.21 -13.49 -20.81
N TYR A 165 8.12 -13.51 -19.48
CA TYR A 165 6.86 -13.62 -18.74
C TYR A 165 6.35 -12.28 -18.21
N LYS A 166 7.00 -11.16 -18.55
CA LYS A 166 6.61 -9.83 -18.08
C LYS A 166 5.13 -9.55 -18.28
N ASP A 167 4.66 -9.64 -19.52
CA ASP A 167 3.27 -9.29 -19.87
C ASP A 167 2.25 -10.23 -19.23
N LEU A 168 2.64 -11.51 -19.03
CA LEU A 168 1.82 -12.47 -18.32
C LEU A 168 1.64 -12.07 -16.85
N VAL A 169 2.73 -11.73 -16.18
CA VAL A 169 2.70 -11.30 -14.77
C VAL A 169 1.95 -9.98 -14.63
N ASP A 170 2.20 -9.00 -15.49
CA ASP A 170 1.45 -7.73 -15.51
C ASP A 170 -0.06 -7.95 -15.66
N SER A 171 -0.47 -8.91 -16.48
CA SER A 171 -1.89 -9.22 -16.69
C SER A 171 -2.59 -9.86 -15.48
N MET A 172 -1.85 -10.39 -14.50
CA MET A 172 -2.43 -11.16 -13.39
C MET A 172 -2.07 -10.63 -12.01
N LYS A 173 -0.95 -9.91 -11.84
CA LYS A 173 -0.44 -9.52 -10.52
C LYS A 173 -1.50 -8.75 -9.73
N ASP A 174 -2.19 -7.78 -10.33
CA ASP A 174 -3.13 -6.91 -9.59
C ASP A 174 -4.56 -7.45 -9.52
N ILE A 175 -4.91 -8.44 -10.33
CA ILE A 175 -6.28 -8.99 -10.42
C ILE A 175 -6.43 -10.38 -9.80
N THR A 176 -5.33 -11.07 -9.47
CA THR A 176 -5.38 -12.42 -8.88
C THR A 176 -6.21 -12.39 -7.59
N PRO A 177 -7.31 -13.15 -7.50
CA PRO A 177 -8.23 -13.04 -6.38
C PRO A 177 -7.61 -13.54 -5.08
N TYR A 178 -7.97 -12.90 -3.97
CA TYR A 178 -7.67 -13.42 -2.66
C TYR A 178 -8.41 -14.74 -2.40
N VAL A 179 -7.70 -15.72 -1.82
CA VAL A 179 -8.28 -16.98 -1.36
C VAL A 179 -8.08 -17.08 0.14
N ASP A 180 -9.17 -17.11 0.91
CA ASP A 180 -9.10 -17.30 2.38
C ASP A 180 -8.78 -18.77 2.72
N ARG A 181 -7.52 -19.16 2.52
CA ARG A 181 -7.03 -20.51 2.86
C ARG A 181 -7.00 -20.76 4.36
N ARG A 182 -6.89 -19.70 5.15
CA ARG A 182 -6.68 -19.75 6.61
C ARG A 182 -7.99 -19.66 7.40
N GLY A 183 -9.11 -19.32 6.74
CA GLY A 183 -10.40 -19.09 7.39
C GLY A 183 -10.45 -17.80 8.21
N ILE A 184 -9.51 -16.88 7.97
CA ILE A 184 -9.28 -15.67 8.76
C ILE A 184 -10.49 -14.73 8.68
N LEU A 185 -11.14 -14.63 7.53
CA LEU A 185 -12.29 -13.75 7.36
C LEU A 185 -13.48 -14.17 8.23
N LYS A 186 -13.66 -15.47 8.48
CA LYS A 186 -14.73 -15.98 9.34
C LYS A 186 -14.56 -15.60 10.80
N GLU A 187 -13.34 -15.28 11.23
CA GLU A 187 -13.04 -14.87 12.60
C GLU A 187 -13.13 -13.35 12.79
N ILE A 188 -12.79 -12.56 11.76
CA ILE A 188 -12.74 -11.09 11.83
C ILE A 188 -14.05 -10.41 11.44
N LEU A 189 -14.88 -11.05 10.61
CA LEU A 189 -16.19 -10.52 10.17
C LEU A 189 -17.36 -10.96 11.09
N LYS A 190 -17.06 -11.51 12.27
CA LYS A 190 -18.03 -11.69 13.36
C LYS A 190 -18.17 -10.40 14.17
#